data_AF-A0A848Y2B8-F1
#
_entry.id   AF-A0A848Y2B8-F1
#
_cell.length_a   1.000
_cell.length_b   1.000
_cell.length_c   1.000
_cell.angle_alpha   90.00
_cell.angle_beta   90.00
_cell.angle_gamma   90.00
#
_symmetry.space_group_name_H-M   'P 1'
#
loop_
_entity.id
_entity.type
_entity.pdbx_description
1 polymer ?
#
loop_
_entity_poly.entity_id
_entity_poly.type
_entity_poly.pdbx_seq_one_letter_code
_entity_poly.pdbx_strand_id
1 'polypeptide(L)'
;MKPLLRNLAAAAFAVTASIGIAAPTLAADAICYNCPPQWADWATQLKVIKEVLGYDIPHDNKNSGQTLSQLLAEKDSPVADVAYYGVSFGIAAKEKGVADAYKPKNFDEIPEGLKDPDGQWFTIHSGALGFFVNKDALGGAPVPTSWA
;
A
#
# COMPACT_ATOMS: atom_id res chain seq x y z
N MET A 1 -63.99 49.32 -11.93
CA MET A 1 -62.86 50.06 -11.34
C MET A 1 -62.05 49.11 -10.46
N LYS A 2 -60.77 48.90 -10.78
CA LYS A 2 -59.76 48.23 -9.93
C LYS A 2 -59.46 49.14 -8.70
N PRO A 3 -59.04 48.61 -7.53
CA PRO A 3 -57.72 47.98 -7.36
C PRO A 3 -57.74 46.68 -6.53
N LEU A 4 -56.99 45.63 -6.88
CA LEU A 4 -55.56 45.43 -6.57
C LEU A 4 -55.22 45.68 -5.09
N LEU A 5 -55.07 44.60 -4.31
CA LEU A 5 -54.04 44.46 -3.27
C LEU A 5 -53.85 42.96 -3.00
N ARG A 6 -52.69 42.47 -3.44
CA ARG A 6 -52.16 41.11 -3.22
C ARG A 6 -51.66 41.02 -1.78
N ASN A 7 -52.27 40.18 -0.96
CA ASN A 7 -51.66 39.78 0.31
C ASN A 7 -50.68 38.62 0.02
N LEU A 8 -49.38 38.97 0.02
CA LEU A 8 -48.30 38.00 0.10
C LEU A 8 -48.37 37.31 1.46
N ALA A 9 -48.80 36.04 1.49
CA ALA A 9 -48.48 35.15 2.61
C ALA A 9 -47.05 34.63 2.38
N ALA A 10 -46.11 35.14 3.17
CA ALA A 10 -44.74 34.65 3.20
C ALA A 10 -44.73 33.20 3.72
N ALA A 11 -44.44 32.23 2.84
CA ALA A 11 -44.18 30.86 3.22
C ALA A 11 -42.76 30.78 3.82
N ALA A 12 -42.66 30.64 5.14
CA ALA A 12 -41.41 30.36 5.81
C ALA A 12 -41.00 28.91 5.52
N PHE A 13 -40.04 28.73 4.60
CA PHE A 13 -39.34 27.46 4.42
C PHE A 13 -38.37 27.27 5.59
N ALA A 14 -38.74 26.41 6.55
CA ALA A 14 -37.83 25.95 7.58
C ALA A 14 -36.81 25.00 6.95
N VAL A 15 -35.60 25.51 6.66
CA VAL A 15 -34.45 24.67 6.33
C VAL A 15 -33.97 24.04 7.63
N THR A 16 -34.38 22.81 7.90
CA THR A 16 -33.72 21.96 8.90
C THR A 16 -32.34 21.60 8.36
N ALA A 17 -31.32 22.35 8.79
CA ALA A 17 -29.94 21.97 8.62
C ALA A 17 -29.67 20.74 9.49
N SER A 18 -29.67 19.56 8.88
CA SER A 18 -29.14 18.36 9.49
C SER A 18 -27.64 18.56 9.69
N ILE A 19 -27.23 19.02 10.87
CA ILE A 19 -25.83 18.94 11.30
C ILE A 19 -25.58 17.44 11.50
N GLY A 20 -25.17 16.75 10.44
CA GLY A 20 -24.56 15.44 10.55
C GLY A 20 -23.30 15.62 11.39
N ILE A 21 -23.30 15.03 12.58
CA ILE A 21 -22.06 14.84 13.34
C ILE A 21 -21.20 13.94 12.46
N ALA A 22 -20.23 14.52 11.76
CA ALA A 22 -19.19 13.76 11.11
C ALA A 22 -18.48 13.01 12.23
N ALA A 23 -18.69 11.69 12.33
CA ALA A 23 -17.83 10.86 13.15
C ALA A 23 -16.39 11.12 12.68
N PRO A 24 -15.42 11.27 13.60
CA PRO A 24 -14.03 11.41 13.20
C PRO A 24 -13.70 10.19 12.35
N THR A 25 -13.41 10.41 11.08
CA THR A 25 -12.76 9.41 10.25
C THR A 25 -11.38 9.27 10.89
N LEU A 26 -11.14 8.13 11.55
CA LEU A 26 -9.80 7.77 11.96
C LEU A 26 -9.08 7.48 10.64
N ALA A 27 -8.14 8.35 10.27
CA ALA A 27 -7.22 8.07 9.18
C ALA A 27 -6.52 6.74 9.47
N ALA A 28 -6.20 5.98 8.42
CA ALA A 28 -5.37 4.78 8.58
C ALA A 28 -4.06 5.14 9.30
N ASP A 29 -3.60 4.26 10.19
CA ASP A 29 -2.39 4.54 10.98
C ASP A 29 -1.12 4.53 10.11
N ALA A 30 -1.07 3.60 9.13
CA ALA A 30 -0.07 3.58 8.07
C ALA A 30 -0.53 2.70 6.88
N ILE A 31 -0.26 3.13 5.65
CA ILE A 31 -0.63 2.42 4.42
C ILE A 31 0.59 1.72 3.80
N CYS A 32 0.42 0.45 3.42
CA CYS A 32 1.47 -0.42 2.88
C CYS A 32 1.17 -0.81 1.42
N TYR A 33 1.91 -0.26 0.46
CA TYR A 33 1.79 -0.66 -0.95
C TYR A 33 2.50 -1.99 -1.22
N ASN A 34 1.83 -2.85 -2.00
CA ASN A 34 2.27 -4.20 -2.38
C ASN A 34 2.58 -5.08 -1.16
N CYS A 35 1.71 -5.06 -0.14
CA CYS A 35 1.80 -5.94 1.03
C CYS A 35 0.63 -6.97 1.06
N PRO A 36 0.41 -7.76 -0.01
CA PRO A 36 -0.79 -8.59 -0.13
C PRO A 36 -0.72 -9.82 0.80
N PRO A 37 -1.82 -10.20 1.47
CA PRO A 37 -1.80 -11.27 2.48
C PRO A 37 -1.34 -12.64 1.97
N GLN A 38 -1.52 -12.89 0.66
CA GLN A 38 -1.18 -14.17 0.03
C GLN A 38 0.30 -14.31 -0.32
N TRP A 39 1.09 -13.25 -0.16
CA TRP A 39 2.50 -13.24 -0.51
C TRP A 39 3.37 -13.24 0.74
N ALA A 40 4.36 -14.15 0.79
CA ALA A 40 5.38 -14.22 1.84
C ALA A 40 4.84 -14.10 3.29
N ASP A 41 3.62 -14.61 3.53
CA ASP A 41 2.92 -14.58 4.82
C ASP A 41 2.66 -13.17 5.40
N TRP A 42 2.46 -12.16 4.53
CA TRP A 42 1.98 -10.84 4.95
C TRP A 42 0.68 -10.90 5.74
N ALA A 43 -0.17 -11.92 5.53
CA ALA A 43 -1.39 -12.14 6.33
C ALA A 43 -1.08 -12.19 7.83
N THR A 44 -0.09 -13.00 8.22
CA THR A 44 0.31 -13.13 9.62
C THR A 44 1.00 -11.86 10.11
N GLN A 45 1.86 -11.23 9.29
CA GLN A 45 2.55 -9.99 9.66
C GLN A 45 1.57 -8.86 9.99
N LEU A 46 0.57 -8.62 9.13
CA LEU A 46 -0.44 -7.58 9.34
C LEU A 46 -1.28 -7.85 10.59
N LYS A 47 -1.64 -9.11 10.84
CA LYS A 47 -2.36 -9.52 12.05
C LYS A 47 -1.53 -9.26 13.31
N VAL A 48 -0.25 -9.66 13.31
CA VAL A 48 0.64 -9.50 14.47
C VAL A 48 0.92 -8.02 14.74
N ILE A 49 1.10 -7.19 13.71
CA ILE A 49 1.25 -5.73 13.87
C ILE A 49 0.04 -5.16 14.61
N LYS A 50 -1.18 -5.54 14.21
CA LYS A 50 -2.40 -5.10 14.89
C LYS A 50 -2.47 -5.58 16.34
N GLU A 51 -2.16 -6.85 16.58
CA GLU A 51 -2.25 -7.44 17.93
C GLU A 51 -1.21 -6.86 18.91
N VAL A 52 0.02 -6.62 18.45
CA VAL A 52 1.14 -6.20 19.29
C VAL A 52 1.25 -4.68 19.39
N LEU A 53 1.01 -3.96 18.29
CA LEU A 53 1.24 -2.52 18.19
C LEU A 53 -0.07 -1.71 18.12
N GLY A 54 -1.22 -2.36 17.88
CA GLY A 54 -2.51 -1.70 17.79
C GLY A 54 -2.77 -0.98 16.46
N TYR A 55 -1.89 -1.13 15.47
CA TYR A 55 -2.01 -0.44 14.18
C TYR A 55 -2.76 -1.28 13.14
N ASP A 56 -3.73 -0.66 12.49
CA ASP A 56 -4.32 -1.18 11.27
C ASP A 56 -3.48 -0.71 10.07
N ILE A 57 -3.02 -1.66 9.25
CA ILE A 57 -2.20 -1.40 8.07
C ILE A 57 -2.99 -1.75 6.81
N PRO A 58 -3.72 -0.79 6.20
CA PRO A 58 -4.31 -1.00 4.90
C PRO A 58 -3.23 -1.34 3.87
N HIS A 59 -3.52 -2.36 3.08
CA HIS A 59 -2.61 -2.86 2.06
C HIS A 59 -3.31 -2.92 0.71
N ASP A 60 -2.52 -3.06 -0.34
CA ASP A 60 -3.01 -3.37 -1.68
C ASP A 60 -2.31 -4.61 -2.25
N ASN A 61 -2.68 -4.95 -3.49
CA ASN A 61 -2.12 -6.07 -4.26
C ASN A 61 -1.43 -5.59 -5.55
N LYS A 62 -0.84 -4.38 -5.54
CA LYS A 62 -0.05 -3.85 -6.67
C LYS A 62 1.21 -4.66 -6.85
N ASN A 63 1.76 -4.73 -8.06
CA ASN A 63 3.13 -5.22 -8.25
C ASN A 63 4.16 -4.10 -8.01
N SER A 64 5.45 -4.45 -8.04
CA SER A 64 6.54 -3.49 -7.80
C SER A 64 6.57 -2.31 -8.77
N GLY A 65 6.25 -2.54 -10.05
CA GLY A 65 6.20 -1.46 -11.05
C GLY A 65 5.05 -0.50 -10.80
N GLN A 66 3.85 -1.03 -10.53
CA GLN A 66 2.68 -0.22 -10.18
C GLN A 66 2.92 0.60 -8.90
N THR A 67 3.57 -0.01 -7.91
CA THR A 67 3.95 0.66 -6.65
C THR A 67 4.86 1.86 -6.92
N LEU A 68 5.96 1.67 -7.67
CA LEU A 68 6.87 2.76 -7.99
C LEU A 68 6.17 3.85 -8.83
N SER A 69 5.38 3.49 -9.84
CA SER A 69 4.63 4.46 -10.63
C SER A 69 3.69 5.31 -9.77
N GLN A 70 3.04 4.71 -8.77
CA GLN A 70 2.15 5.45 -7.90
C GLN A 70 2.90 6.34 -6.90
N LEU A 71 3.99 5.86 -6.30
CA LEU A 71 4.86 6.70 -5.45
C LEU A 71 5.35 7.94 -6.20
N LEU A 72 5.70 7.81 -7.48
CA LEU A 72 6.10 8.94 -8.32
C LEU A 72 4.95 9.91 -8.60
N ALA A 73 3.74 9.39 -8.84
CA ALA A 73 2.57 10.21 -9.09
C ALA A 73 2.12 10.98 -7.83
N GLU A 74 2.32 10.38 -6.66
CA GLU A 74 1.92 10.91 -5.35
C GLU A 74 3.06 11.63 -4.63
N LYS A 75 4.23 11.84 -5.26
CA LYS A 75 5.44 12.36 -4.57
C LYS A 75 5.23 13.69 -3.83
N ASP A 76 4.36 14.55 -4.34
CA ASP A 76 4.06 15.87 -3.76
C ASP A 76 2.87 15.83 -2.78
N SER A 77 2.19 14.69 -2.68
CA SER A 77 1.10 14.40 -1.74
C SER A 77 1.04 12.89 -1.43
N PRO A 78 2.02 12.34 -0.68
CA PRO A 78 2.16 10.91 -0.48
C PRO A 78 0.93 10.28 0.20
N VAL A 79 0.55 9.09 -0.25
CA VAL A 79 -0.54 8.30 0.35
C VAL A 79 -0.01 7.07 1.09
N ALA A 80 1.03 6.41 0.56
CA ALA A 80 1.66 5.27 1.23
C ALA A 80 2.74 5.71 2.21
N ASP A 81 2.83 4.99 3.33
CA ASP A 81 3.87 5.16 4.35
C ASP A 81 4.97 4.11 4.20
N VAL A 82 4.61 2.91 3.71
CA VAL A 82 5.53 1.80 3.47
C VAL A 82 5.27 1.21 2.08
N ALA A 83 6.33 0.80 1.41
CA ALA A 83 6.22 0.09 0.14
C ALA A 83 7.11 -1.16 0.17
N TYR A 84 6.56 -2.26 -0.32
CA TYR A 84 7.26 -3.51 -0.52
C TYR A 84 7.45 -3.75 -2.01
N TYR A 85 8.66 -4.08 -2.47
CA TYR A 85 8.93 -4.36 -3.88
C TYR A 85 10.28 -5.07 -4.07
N GLY A 86 10.53 -5.54 -5.30
CA GLY A 86 11.83 -6.13 -5.66
C GLY A 86 13.00 -5.14 -5.55
N VAL A 87 14.21 -5.66 -5.35
CA VAL A 87 15.43 -4.87 -5.11
C VAL A 87 15.68 -3.81 -6.18
N SER A 88 15.51 -4.15 -7.46
CA SER A 88 15.70 -3.19 -8.56
C SER A 88 14.77 -1.99 -8.47
N PHE A 89 13.55 -2.16 -7.95
CA PHE A 89 12.61 -1.08 -7.74
C PHE A 89 12.94 -0.23 -6.52
N GLY A 90 13.56 -0.80 -5.47
CA GLY A 90 14.07 -0.03 -4.34
C GLY A 90 15.24 0.87 -4.71
N ILE A 91 16.15 0.36 -5.54
CA ILE A 91 17.24 1.17 -6.12
C ILE A 91 16.64 2.31 -6.95
N ALA A 92 15.67 2.01 -7.82
CA ALA A 92 15.00 3.03 -8.62
C ALA A 92 14.23 4.05 -7.76
N ALA A 93 13.57 3.63 -6.68
CA ALA A 93 12.87 4.53 -5.76
C ALA A 93 13.83 5.53 -5.09
N LYS A 94 15.02 5.05 -4.65
CA LYS A 94 16.11 5.92 -4.18
C LYS A 94 16.53 6.92 -5.25
N GLU A 95 16.85 6.45 -6.46
CA GLU A 95 17.29 7.32 -7.56
C GLU A 95 16.26 8.39 -7.95
N LYS A 96 14.97 8.09 -7.78
CA LYS A 96 13.87 9.02 -8.07
C LYS A 96 13.44 9.89 -6.88
N GLY A 97 14.06 9.72 -5.71
CA GLY A 97 13.77 10.53 -4.52
C GLY A 97 12.39 10.30 -3.94
N VAL A 98 11.86 9.07 -4.02
CA VAL A 98 10.55 8.68 -3.44
C VAL A 98 10.69 7.65 -2.32
N ALA A 99 11.88 7.53 -1.74
CA ALA A 99 12.17 6.67 -0.61
C ALA A 99 13.04 7.42 0.41
N ASP A 100 12.49 7.63 1.60
CA ASP A 100 13.20 8.24 2.73
C ASP A 100 14.13 7.23 3.42
N ALA A 101 15.20 7.74 4.01
CA ALA A 101 16.18 6.91 4.70
C ALA A 101 15.64 6.43 6.05
N TYR A 102 15.66 5.11 6.28
CA TYR A 102 15.35 4.49 7.56
C TYR A 102 16.22 3.25 7.81
N LYS A 103 16.84 3.20 9.00
CA LYS A 103 17.67 2.07 9.44
C LYS A 103 17.02 1.41 10.67
N PRO A 104 16.32 0.26 10.53
CA PRO A 104 15.72 -0.43 11.66
C PRO A 104 16.76 -0.95 12.67
N LYS A 105 16.28 -1.31 13.87
CA LYS A 105 17.05 -2.09 14.85
C LYS A 105 17.49 -3.39 14.15
N ASN A 106 18.80 -3.62 14.01
CA ASN A 106 19.45 -4.72 13.27
C ASN A 106 19.76 -4.45 11.78
N PHE A 107 19.63 -3.21 11.31
CA PHE A 107 20.01 -2.86 9.93
C PHE A 107 21.45 -3.25 9.56
N ASP A 108 22.37 -3.18 10.53
CA ASP A 108 23.77 -3.53 10.32
C ASP A 108 23.98 -5.04 10.07
N GLU A 109 23.04 -5.89 10.50
CA GLU A 109 23.07 -7.34 10.28
C GLU A 109 22.70 -7.74 8.84
N ILE A 110 22.05 -6.85 8.08
CA ILE A 110 21.70 -7.10 6.68
C ILE A 110 22.99 -7.13 5.83
N PRO A 111 23.27 -8.20 5.07
CA PRO A 111 24.48 -8.31 4.27
C PRO A 111 24.67 -7.16 3.28
N GLU A 112 25.94 -6.88 2.95
CA GLU A 112 26.28 -5.96 1.88
C GLU A 112 25.67 -6.42 0.54
N GLY A 113 25.21 -5.47 -0.27
CA GLY A 113 24.48 -5.73 -1.52
C GLY A 113 22.99 -6.05 -1.33
N LEU A 114 22.53 -6.27 -0.10
CA LEU A 114 21.12 -6.50 0.25
C LEU A 114 20.47 -5.33 1.00
N LYS A 115 21.16 -4.18 1.04
CA LYS A 115 20.68 -2.90 1.56
C LYS A 115 21.35 -1.74 0.85
N ASP A 116 20.69 -0.60 0.89
CA ASP A 116 21.31 0.69 0.62
C ASP A 116 22.13 1.14 1.84
N PRO A 117 23.39 1.57 1.72
CA PRO A 117 24.17 2.01 2.88
C PRO A 117 23.56 3.19 3.65
N ASP A 118 22.79 4.05 2.97
CA ASP A 118 22.14 5.22 3.56
C ASP A 118 20.76 4.89 4.15
N GLY A 119 20.21 3.70 3.86
CA GLY A 119 18.96 3.20 4.43
C GLY A 119 17.71 3.56 3.63
N GLN A 120 17.84 3.97 2.36
CA GLN A 120 16.67 4.30 1.52
C GLN A 120 15.93 3.04 1.03
N TRP A 121 16.57 1.88 1.06
CA TRP A 121 15.94 0.58 0.89
C TRP A 121 16.75 -0.50 1.60
N PHE A 122 16.09 -1.58 1.98
CA PHE A 122 16.73 -2.79 2.51
C PHE A 122 15.85 -4.02 2.27
N THR A 123 16.47 -5.19 2.20
CA THR A 123 15.73 -6.47 2.05
C THR A 123 15.22 -6.97 3.39
N ILE A 124 14.00 -7.53 3.37
CA ILE A 124 13.39 -8.20 4.54
C ILE A 124 13.25 -9.73 4.37
N HIS A 125 13.47 -10.22 3.15
CA HIS A 125 13.48 -11.63 2.79
C HIS A 125 14.17 -11.78 1.42
N SER A 126 14.50 -13.02 1.07
CA SER A 126 14.99 -13.39 -0.26
C SER A 126 14.19 -14.59 -0.79
N GLY A 127 14.23 -14.79 -2.11
CA GLY A 127 13.58 -15.91 -2.77
C GLY A 127 14.47 -16.46 -3.89
N ALA A 128 14.22 -17.70 -4.27
CA ALA A 128 14.88 -18.34 -5.39
C ALA A 128 13.85 -18.62 -6.51
N LEU A 129 14.22 -18.30 -7.75
CA LEU A 129 13.41 -18.67 -8.91
C LEU A 129 13.42 -20.19 -9.09
N GLY A 130 12.26 -20.77 -9.36
CA GLY A 130 12.12 -22.19 -9.57
C GLY A 130 10.89 -22.54 -10.41
N PHE A 131 10.80 -23.80 -10.83
CA PHE A 131 9.66 -24.30 -11.56
C PHE A 131 8.54 -24.72 -10.62
N PHE A 132 7.35 -24.16 -10.82
CA PHE A 132 6.13 -24.67 -10.21
C PHE A 132 5.34 -25.46 -11.27
N VAL A 133 5.35 -26.79 -11.15
CA VAL A 133 4.93 -27.70 -12.22
C VAL A 133 3.67 -28.46 -11.83
N ASN A 134 2.62 -28.34 -12.64
CA ASN A 134 1.46 -29.21 -12.57
C ASN A 134 1.79 -30.58 -13.19
N LYS A 135 1.98 -31.60 -12.34
CA LYS A 135 2.36 -32.95 -12.78
C LYS A 135 1.28 -33.65 -13.60
N ASP A 136 0.01 -33.39 -13.33
CA ASP A 136 -1.10 -34.02 -14.06
C ASP A 136 -1.14 -33.52 -15.51
N ALA A 137 -0.81 -32.24 -15.72
CA ALA A 137 -0.72 -31.63 -17.03
C ALA A 137 0.46 -32.15 -17.88
N LEU A 138 1.42 -32.88 -17.27
CA LEU A 138 2.57 -33.44 -18.00
C LEU A 138 2.22 -34.68 -18.83
N GLY A 139 1.10 -35.37 -18.54
CA GLY A 139 0.71 -36.57 -19.29
C GLY A 139 1.78 -37.68 -19.29
N GLY A 140 2.60 -37.77 -18.24
CA GLY A 140 3.71 -38.72 -18.12
C GLY A 140 5.07 -38.22 -18.61
N ALA A 141 5.16 -36.99 -19.15
CA ALA A 141 6.44 -36.36 -19.45
C ALA A 141 7.26 -36.09 -18.16
N PRO A 142 8.61 -36.10 -18.23
CA PRO A 142 9.45 -35.80 -17.08
C PRO A 142 9.27 -34.36 -16.61
N VAL A 143 9.43 -34.14 -15.29
CA VAL A 143 9.43 -32.80 -14.70
C VAL A 143 10.70 -32.05 -15.14
N PRO A 144 10.60 -30.82 -15.68
CA PRO A 144 11.77 -30.03 -16.05
C PRO A 144 12.69 -29.75 -14.85
N THR A 145 14.00 -29.92 -15.06
CA THR A 145 15.03 -29.66 -14.04
C THR A 145 15.97 -28.51 -14.41
N SER A 146 15.85 -27.97 -15.63
CA SER A 146 16.67 -26.86 -16.16
C SER A 146 15.84 -25.92 -17.04
N TRP A 147 16.38 -24.72 -17.26
CA TRP A 147 15.81 -23.73 -18.18
C TRP A 147 16.14 -24.01 -19.66
N ALA A 148 17.25 -24.71 -19.91
CA ALA A 148 17.70 -25.14 -21.24
C ALA A 148 17.08 -26.49 -21.62
#